data_AF-A0A521K922-F1
#
_entry.id   AF-A0A521K922-F1
#
_cell.length_a   1.000
_cell.length_b   1.000
_cell.length_c   1.000
_cell.angle_alpha   90.00
_cell.angle_beta   90.00
_cell.angle_gamma   90.00
#
_symmetry.space_group_name_H-M   'P 1'
#
loop_
_entity.id
_entity.type
_entity.pdbx_description
1 polymer ?
#
loop_
_entity_poly.entity_id
_entity_poly.type
_entity_poly.pdbx_seq_one_letter_code
_entity_poly.pdbx_strand_id
1 'polypeptide(L)' 'MIALYAGAFLLALGLLVLVHELGHYFAARMCGVKVLRFAIGFGRVMWSRRPGSDQTEWAIGLLRSEE' A
#
# COMPACT_ATOMS: atom_id res chain seq x y z
N MET A 1 -24.95 14.60 6.07
CA MET A 1 -24.27 15.31 4.96
C MET A 1 -22.75 15.25 5.14
N ILE A 2 -22.16 16.00 6.08
CA ILE A 2 -20.68 16.10 6.25
C ILE A 2 -20.01 14.73 6.47
N ALA A 3 -20.55 13.88 7.36
CA ALA A 3 -19.96 12.56 7.63
C ALA A 3 -19.91 11.64 6.40
N LEU A 4 -20.91 11.72 5.51
CA LEU A 4 -20.94 10.94 4.27
C LEU A 4 -19.88 11.44 3.28
N TYR A 5 -19.74 12.76 3.13
CA TYR A 5 -18.70 13.34 2.27
C TYR A 5 -17.29 13.05 2.80
N ALA A 6 -17.07 13.16 4.12
CA ALA A 6 -15.80 12.80 4.74
C ALA A 6 -15.46 11.32 4.54
N GLY A 7 -16.43 10.42 4.74
CA GLY A 7 -16.26 8.99 4.48
C GLY A 7 -15.95 8.68 3.01
N ALA A 8 -16.68 9.30 2.07
CA ALA A 8 -16.45 9.14 0.64
C ALA A 8 -15.05 9.67 0.22
N PHE A 9 -14.61 10.79 0.80
CA PHE A 9 -13.29 11.36 0.54
C PHE A 9 -12.16 10.42 1.00
N LEU A 10 -12.26 9.88 2.22
CA LEU A 10 -11.28 8.93 2.75
C LEU A 10 -11.23 7.63 1.92
N LEU A 11 -12.38 7.13 1.49
CA LEU A 11 -12.46 5.97 0.59
C LEU A 11 -11.81 6.25 -0.76
N ALA A 12 -12.11 7.40 -1.37
CA ALA A 12 -11.54 7.78 -2.66
C ALA A 12 -10.02 7.94 -2.58
N LEU A 13 -9.50 8.62 -1.54
CA LEU A 13 -8.05 8.73 -1.33
C LEU A 13 -7.39 7.38 -1.04
N GLY A 14 -8.01 6.55 -0.19
CA GLY A 14 -7.48 5.22 0.11
C GLY A 14 -7.39 4.35 -1.14
N LEU A 15 -8.42 4.38 -1.98
CA LEU A 15 -8.42 3.65 -3.25
C LEU A 15 -7.38 4.21 -4.24
N LEU A 16 -7.25 5.54 -4.33
CA LEU A 16 -6.27 6.19 -5.19
C LEU A 16 -4.84 5.76 -4.82
N VAL A 17 -4.50 5.82 -3.53
CA VAL A 17 -3.16 5.42 -3.03
C VAL A 17 -2.92 3.94 -3.29
N LEU A 18 -3.90 3.08 -3.01
CA LEU A 18 -3.79 1.64 -3.27
C LEU A 18 -3.47 1.37 -4.75
N VAL A 19 -4.23 1.97 -5.67
CA VAL A 19 -4.02 1.79 -7.12
C VAL A 19 -2.67 2.38 -7.56
N HIS A 20 -2.26 3.52 -7.01
CA HIS A 20 -0.99 4.15 -7.33
C HIS A 20 0.21 3.26 -6.94
N GLU A 21 0.22 2.72 -5.73
CA GLU A 21 1.27 1.82 -5.24
C GLU A 21 1.28 0.51 -6.04
N LEU A 22 0.10 -0.06 -6.33
CA LEU A 22 -0.01 -1.23 -7.21
C LEU A 22 0.57 -0.95 -8.60
N GLY A 23 0.37 0.26 -9.13
CA GLY A 23 0.97 0.70 -10.39
C GLY A 23 2.50 0.62 -10.36
N HIS A 24 3.14 1.09 -9.30
CA HIS A 24 4.59 0.96 -9.12
C HIS A 24 5.06 -0.50 -9.02
N TYR A 25 4.31 -1.35 -8.32
CA TYR A 25 4.62 -2.78 -8.23
C TYR A 25 4.58 -3.46 -9.61
N PHE A 26 3.52 -3.20 -10.39
CA PHE A 26 3.40 -3.73 -11.74
C PHE A 26 4.45 -3.17 -12.69
N ALA A 27 4.74 -1.87 -12.63
CA ALA A 27 5.79 -1.26 -13.44
C ALA A 27 7.17 -1.85 -13.14
N ALA A 28 7.52 -2.00 -11.86
CA ALA A 28 8.78 -2.64 -11.46
C ALA A 28 8.88 -4.09 -11.96
N ARG A 29 7.80 -4.87 -11.85
CA ARG A 29 7.72 -6.25 -12.37
C ARG A 29 7.87 -6.30 -13.89
N MET A 30 7.23 -5.39 -14.62
CA MET A 30 7.35 -5.30 -16.09
C MET A 30 8.75 -4.91 -16.54
N CYS A 31 9.47 -4.10 -15.77
CA CYS A 31 10.87 -3.77 -16.01
C CYS A 31 11.86 -4.88 -15.58
N GLY A 32 11.36 -6.03 -15.10
CA GLY A 32 12.20 -7.14 -14.62
C GLY A 32 12.87 -6.87 -13.26
N VAL A 33 12.44 -5.84 -12.54
CA VAL A 33 12.97 -5.50 -11.21
C VAL A 33 12.25 -6.31 -10.14
N LYS A 34 13.02 -7.04 -9.32
CA LYS A 34 12.45 -7.81 -8.21
C LYS A 34 12.04 -6.88 -7.07
N VAL A 35 10.73 -6.83 -6.78
CA VAL A 35 10.21 -6.09 -5.63
C VAL A 35 10.38 -6.94 -4.37
N LEU A 36 11.31 -6.51 -3.49
CA LEU A 36 11.60 -7.20 -2.23
C LEU A 36 10.55 -6.93 -1.15
N ARG A 37 9.97 -5.73 -1.16
CA ARG A 37 8.98 -5.30 -0.19
C ARG A 37 7.93 -4.43 -0.87
N PHE A 38 6.68 -4.82 -0.73
CA PHE A 38 5.53 -4.05 -1.16
C PHE A 38 4.74 -3.67 0.09
N ALA A 39 4.73 -2.38 0.44
CA ALA A 39 4.02 -1.88 1.60
C ALA A 39 2.82 -1.05 1.16
N ILE A 40 1.64 -1.35 1.68
CA ILE A 40 0.44 -0.52 1.51
C ILE A 40 0.21 0.30 2.77
N GLY A 41 0.14 1.62 2.62
CA GLY A 41 -0.10 2.56 3.71
C GLY A 41 1.17 3.21 4.25
N PHE A 42 1.03 3.97 5.34
CA PHE A 42 2.06 4.88 5.83
C PHE A 42 2.50 4.50 7.26
N GLY A 43 3.77 4.69 7.62
CA GLY A 43 4.26 4.53 9.00
C GLY A 43 4.59 3.09 9.41
N ARG A 44 4.24 2.72 10.66
CA ARG A 44 4.64 1.45 11.27
C ARG A 44 3.91 0.27 10.62
N VAL A 45 4.68 -0.73 10.17
CA VAL A 45 4.14 -1.97 9.62
C VAL A 45 3.45 -2.76 10.73
N MET A 46 2.13 -2.88 10.62
CA MET A 46 1.29 -3.62 11.55
C MET A 46 1.23 -5.10 11.21
N TRP A 47 1.37 -5.41 9.93
CA TRP A 47 1.34 -6.78 9.44
C TRP A 47 2.27 -6.91 8.25
N SER A 48 3.15 -7.90 8.25
CA SER A 48 3.86 -8.32 7.04
C SER A 48 3.76 -9.81 6.83
N ARG A 49 3.66 -10.21 5.57
CA ARG A 49 3.70 -11.61 5.16
C ARG A 49 4.54 -11.73 3.91
N ARG A 50 5.31 -12.81 3.81
CA ARG A 50 6.04 -13.21 2.59
C ARG A 50 5.40 -14.45 1.97
N PRO A 51 4.26 -14.32 1.25
CA PRO A 51 3.67 -15.46 0.57
C PRO A 51 4.42 -15.81 -0.73
N GLY A 52 4.70 -17.10 -0.94
CA GLY A 52 5.07 -17.66 -2.26
C GLY A 52 6.54 -17.53 -2.69
N SER A 53 6.84 -18.15 -3.84
CA SER A 53 8.18 -18.29 -4.43
C SER A 53 8.84 -16.97 -4.87
N ASP A 54 8.06 -15.90 -5.08
CA ASP A 54 8.56 -14.57 -5.42
C ASP A 54 9.31 -13.89 -4.25
N GLN A 55 9.11 -14.38 -3.01
CA GLN A 55 9.69 -13.84 -1.77
C GLN A 55 9.41 -12.33 -1.52
N THR A 56 8.45 -11.72 -2.21
CA THR A 56 8.04 -10.34 -1.95
C THR A 56 7.39 -10.25 -0.57
N GLU A 57 7.88 -9.33 0.26
CA GLU A 57 7.29 -9.02 1.54
C GLU A 57 6.13 -8.04 1.38
N TRP A 58 4.91 -8.53 1.58
CA TRP A 58 3.70 -7.74 1.61
C TRP A 58 3.52 -7.18 3.02
N ALA A 59 3.63 -5.87 3.17
CA ALA A 59 3.48 -5.16 4.42
C ALA A 59 2.24 -4.25 4.37
N ILE A 60 1.54 -4.12 5.48
CA ILE A 60 0.45 -3.16 5.66
C ILE A 60 0.85 -2.27 6.83
N GLY A 61 1.00 -0.97 6.53
CA GLY A 61 1.36 0.06 7.49
C GLY A 61 0.15 0.88 7.91
N LEU A 62 0.11 1.28 9.17
CA LEU A 62 -0.94 2.17 9.67
C LEU A 62 -0.33 3.50 10.07
N LEU A 63 -0.95 4.59 9.59
CA LEU A 63 -0.47 5.97 9.70
C LEU A 63 -0.08 6.26 11.16
N ARG A 64 1.22 6.26 11.42
CA ARG A 64 1.82 6.67 12.69
C ARG A 64 2.82 7.77 12.34
N SER A 65 2.58 8.95 12.90
CA SER A 65 3.60 9.99 13.02
C SER A 65 4.70 9.42 13.90
N GLU A 66 5.85 9.10 13.32
CA GLU A 66 7.09 9.05 14.10
C GLU A 66 7.58 10.49 14.09
N GLU A 67 7.49 11.16 15.25
CA GLU A 67 8.24 12.38 15.53
C GLU A 67 9.75 12.10 15.45
#